data_AF-A0A8H7PZJ2-F1
#
_entry.id   AF-A0A8H7PZJ2-F1
#
_cell.length_a   1.000
_cell.length_b   1.000
_cell.length_c   1.000
_cell.angle_alpha   90.00
_cell.angle_beta   90.00
_cell.angle_gamma   90.00
#
_symmetry.space_group_name_H-M   'P 1'
#
loop_
_entity.id
_entity.type
_entity.pdbx_description
1 polymer ?
#
loop_
_entity_poly.entity_id
_entity_poly.type
_entity_poly.pdbx_seq_one_letter_code
_entity_poly.pdbx_strand_id
1 'polypeptide(L)'
;MLLKTEISTSQGIAKALKGPGLSCGEKIDTAMTAWEMSSIYFPHKDEFLLDWLSSMLVKPPTKKKEENPQLDERYWRLLSDLLRHYVNSKASDRIPTIRVPLILSFSAAFQNFQETNGWDTQKVISLYRSIQDCLQLLTQPALAFAYRPAMDQLFTTFENLILVIDGQMLIDCSESNQLLVELMRSANIIIPNLESHMLTSANQRKTFSTLTGKSFLSIIRVYFGVSKSNDPAFVDAKKSLDQLFQNGLFHADTILEYPTVLQTILSSDNSASKNQSYVKKLFDELAQCIRQSKQPQDVEAGTYT
;
A
#
# COMPACT_ATOMS: atom_id res chain seq x y z
N MET A 1 31.50 26.30 1.74
CA MET A 1 32.68 25.59 2.31
C MET A 1 32.49 25.22 3.78
N LEU A 2 31.76 26.00 4.60
CA LEU A 2 31.48 25.70 6.02
C LEU A 2 30.59 24.46 6.27
N LEU A 3 29.70 24.09 5.34
CA LEU A 3 28.84 22.91 5.46
C LEU A 3 29.61 21.58 5.48
N LYS A 4 30.78 21.49 4.83
CA LYS A 4 31.55 20.23 4.75
C LYS A 4 32.22 19.87 6.08
N THR A 5 32.56 20.86 6.92
CA THR A 5 33.24 20.62 8.19
C THR A 5 32.27 20.16 9.28
N GLU A 6 31.02 20.63 9.27
CA GLU A 6 30.02 20.23 10.29
C GLU A 6 29.52 18.77 10.12
N ILE A 7 29.47 18.26 8.88
CA ILE A 7 29.03 16.88 8.59
C ILE A 7 30.03 15.81 9.10
N SER A 8 31.22 16.21 9.58
CA SER A 8 32.20 15.30 10.17
C SER A 8 31.85 14.79 11.59
N THR A 9 30.77 15.30 12.19
CA THR A 9 30.34 14.92 13.54
C THR A 9 28.90 14.37 13.53
N SER A 10 28.59 13.46 14.45
CA SER A 10 27.23 12.92 14.63
C SER A 10 26.20 14.02 14.91
N GLN A 11 26.57 15.04 15.70
CA GLN A 11 25.71 16.20 15.97
C GLN A 11 25.46 17.04 14.71
N GLY A 12 26.49 17.26 13.89
CA GLY A 12 26.34 18.04 12.65
C GLY A 12 25.49 17.31 11.61
N ILE A 13 25.65 15.99 11.48
CA ILE A 13 24.76 15.14 10.66
C ILE A 13 23.31 15.27 11.15
N ALA A 14 23.07 15.12 12.45
CA ALA A 14 21.71 15.20 12.99
C ALA A 14 21.07 16.59 12.76
N LYS A 15 21.85 17.67 12.93
CA LYS A 15 21.40 19.04 12.63
C LYS A 15 21.11 19.26 11.15
N ALA A 16 21.96 18.75 10.26
CA ALA A 16 21.77 18.83 8.82
C ALA A 16 20.47 18.12 8.37
N LEU A 17 20.22 16.91 8.86
CA LEU A 17 19.06 16.10 8.48
C LEU A 17 17.74 16.65 9.01
N LYS A 18 17.72 17.15 10.26
CA LYS A 18 16.52 17.71 10.89
C LYS A 18 16.30 19.20 10.56
N GLY A 19 17.35 19.90 10.14
CA GLY A 19 17.30 21.32 9.82
C GLY A 19 16.61 21.65 8.48
N PRO A 20 16.25 22.92 8.25
CA PRO A 20 15.65 23.38 7.00
C PRO A 20 16.69 23.68 5.90
N GLY A 21 17.99 23.66 6.22
CA GLY A 21 19.05 24.20 5.35
C GLY A 21 19.45 23.33 4.15
N LEU A 22 18.93 22.11 4.05
CA LEU A 22 19.22 21.18 2.95
C LEU A 22 17.95 20.86 2.17
N SER A 23 18.09 20.75 0.85
CA SER A 23 17.06 20.20 -0.04
C SER A 23 16.79 18.72 0.25
N CYS A 24 15.67 18.17 -0.25
CA CYS A 24 15.37 16.74 -0.09
C CYS A 24 16.46 15.84 -0.68
N GLY A 25 17.05 16.23 -1.82
CA GLY A 25 18.17 15.50 -2.43
C GLY A 25 19.43 15.50 -1.54
N GLU A 26 19.85 16.67 -1.08
CA GLU A 26 21.03 16.79 -0.21
C GLU A 26 20.85 16.07 1.12
N LYS A 27 19.63 16.02 1.64
CA LYS A 27 19.31 15.28 2.87
C LYS A 27 19.49 13.78 2.70
N ILE A 28 18.98 13.20 1.61
CA ILE A 28 19.15 11.76 1.39
C ILE A 28 20.61 11.41 1.12
N ASP A 29 21.34 12.25 0.36
CA ASP A 29 22.77 12.04 0.12
C ASP A 29 23.58 12.11 1.43
N THR A 30 23.23 13.04 2.33
CA THR A 30 23.83 13.15 3.67
C THR A 30 23.52 11.92 4.53
N ALA A 31 22.28 11.42 4.49
CA ALA A 31 21.88 10.24 5.26
C ALA A 31 22.53 8.95 4.77
N MET A 32 22.62 8.75 3.45
CA MET A 32 23.33 7.62 2.85
C MET A 32 24.83 7.67 3.19
N THR A 33 25.45 8.84 3.07
CA THR A 33 26.85 9.04 3.48
C THR A 33 27.04 8.69 4.96
N ALA A 34 26.18 9.17 5.85
CA ALA A 34 26.23 8.85 7.28
C ALA A 34 26.07 7.34 7.53
N TRP A 35 25.18 6.67 6.78
CA TRP A 35 24.96 5.23 6.89
C TRP A 35 26.23 4.42 6.52
N GLU A 36 26.90 4.78 5.43
CA GLU A 36 28.10 4.11 4.93
C GLU A 36 29.36 4.42 5.76
N MET A 37 29.42 5.59 6.40
CA MET A 37 30.58 5.98 7.20
C MET A 37 30.68 5.18 8.50
N SER A 38 31.72 4.35 8.62
CA SER A 38 32.10 3.64 9.85
C SER A 38 33.09 4.42 10.72
N SER A 39 33.72 5.47 10.17
CA SER A 39 34.76 6.26 10.85
C SER A 39 34.22 7.26 11.87
N ILE A 40 32.93 7.63 11.79
CA ILE A 40 32.30 8.58 12.72
C ILE A 40 31.60 7.79 13.83
N TYR A 41 31.96 8.10 15.08
CA TYR A 41 31.20 7.59 16.23
C TYR A 41 29.82 8.26 16.29
N PHE A 42 28.79 7.51 15.92
CA PHE A 42 27.40 7.91 15.99
C PHE A 42 26.62 6.87 16.81
N PRO A 43 26.42 7.12 18.12
CA PRO A 43 25.60 6.26 18.96
C PRO A 43 24.20 6.09 18.37
N HIS A 44 23.70 4.84 18.29
CA HIS A 44 22.36 4.53 17.78
C HIS A 44 22.09 5.08 16.38
N LYS A 45 23.11 5.05 15.50
CA LYS A 45 23.07 5.58 14.14
C LYS A 45 21.91 5.00 13.32
N ASP A 46 21.78 3.69 13.34
CA ASP A 46 20.74 2.90 12.69
C ASP A 46 19.34 3.32 13.16
N GLU A 47 19.14 3.47 14.47
CA GLU A 47 17.84 3.87 15.03
C GLU A 47 17.50 5.31 14.66
N PHE A 48 18.47 6.23 14.78
CA PHE A 48 18.30 7.62 14.39
C PHE A 48 17.93 7.77 12.92
N LEU A 49 18.65 7.08 12.03
CA LEU A 49 18.41 7.16 10.59
C LEU A 49 17.07 6.54 10.22
N LEU A 50 16.69 5.42 10.83
CA LEU A 50 15.39 4.79 10.61
C LEU A 50 14.23 5.71 11.04
N ASP A 51 14.31 6.32 12.22
CA ASP A 51 13.29 7.25 12.71
C ASP A 51 13.18 8.49 11.81
N TRP A 52 14.33 9.10 11.47
CA TRP A 52 14.37 10.24 10.56
C TRP A 52 13.79 9.88 9.19
N LEU A 53 14.21 8.76 8.59
CA LEU A 53 13.77 8.34 7.27
C LEU A 53 12.27 8.02 7.25
N SER A 54 11.78 7.32 8.27
CA SER A 54 10.36 7.03 8.44
C SER A 54 9.56 8.33 8.51
N SER A 55 10.03 9.32 9.28
CA SER A 55 9.39 10.63 9.39
C SER A 55 9.36 11.39 8.07
N MET A 56 10.36 11.22 7.20
CA MET A 56 10.40 11.84 5.87
C MET A 56 9.40 11.18 4.92
N LEU A 57 9.31 9.85 4.93
CA LEU A 57 8.45 9.09 4.03
C LEU A 57 6.95 9.19 4.37
N VAL A 58 6.56 9.58 5.59
CA VAL A 58 5.14 9.82 5.93
C VAL A 58 4.69 11.26 5.71
N LYS A 59 5.59 12.17 5.33
CA LYS A 59 5.19 13.55 5.08
C LYS A 59 4.20 13.60 3.91
N PRO A 60 3.20 14.49 3.95
CA PRO A 60 2.33 14.70 2.80
C PRO A 60 3.16 15.01 1.55
N PRO A 61 2.77 14.47 0.38
CA PRO A 61 3.49 14.73 -0.86
C PRO A 61 3.52 16.23 -1.17
N THR A 62 4.67 16.70 -1.63
CA THR A 62 4.86 18.08 -2.06
C THR A 62 4.40 18.26 -3.50
N LYS A 63 3.91 19.46 -3.85
CA LYS A 63 3.53 19.79 -5.24
C LYS A 63 4.69 19.63 -6.24
N LYS A 64 5.92 19.75 -5.77
CA LYS A 64 7.13 19.54 -6.57
C LYS A 64 7.56 18.08 -6.45
N LYS A 65 7.63 17.38 -7.58
CA LYS A 65 8.01 15.95 -7.65
C LYS A 65 9.42 15.70 -7.07
N GLU A 66 10.36 16.61 -7.33
CA GLU A 66 11.76 16.52 -6.86
C GLU A 66 11.92 16.67 -5.34
N GLU A 67 10.91 17.24 -4.67
CA GLU A 67 10.90 17.40 -3.22
C GLU A 67 10.11 16.28 -2.51
N ASN A 68 9.52 15.34 -3.26
CA ASN A 68 8.65 14.28 -2.76
C ASN A 68 9.47 13.00 -2.42
N PRO A 69 9.74 12.69 -1.14
CA PRO A 69 10.57 11.54 -0.76
C PRO A 69 9.99 10.20 -1.22
N GLN A 70 8.67 10.07 -1.34
CA GLN A 70 8.01 8.84 -1.75
C GLN A 70 8.24 8.52 -3.23
N LEU A 71 8.62 9.51 -4.03
CA LEU A 71 8.94 9.34 -5.46
C LEU A 71 10.45 9.24 -5.71
N ASP A 72 11.30 9.34 -4.69
CA ASP A 72 12.76 9.21 -4.81
C ASP A 72 13.23 7.82 -4.33
N GLU A 73 13.67 7.00 -5.28
CA GLU A 73 14.14 5.63 -5.05
C GLU A 73 15.24 5.55 -3.96
N ARG A 74 16.08 6.59 -3.81
CA ARG A 74 17.17 6.61 -2.83
C ARG A 74 16.66 6.49 -1.39
N TYR A 75 15.50 7.09 -1.09
CA TYR A 75 14.87 6.99 0.23
C TYR A 75 14.44 5.55 0.52
N TRP A 76 13.83 4.88 -0.46
CA TRP A 76 13.39 3.49 -0.34
C TRP A 76 14.57 2.52 -0.27
N ARG A 77 15.65 2.76 -1.02
CA ARG A 77 16.88 1.96 -0.94
C ARG A 77 17.49 2.04 0.46
N LEU A 78 17.66 3.25 1.01
CA LEU A 78 18.19 3.42 2.36
C LEU A 78 17.29 2.75 3.41
N LEU A 79 15.96 2.82 3.24
CA LEU A 79 15.02 2.15 4.13
C LEU A 79 15.23 0.64 4.07
N SER A 80 15.31 0.07 2.86
CA SER A 80 15.56 -1.36 2.66
C SER A 80 16.86 -1.81 3.32
N ASP A 81 17.94 -1.04 3.18
CA ASP A 81 19.24 -1.34 3.80
C ASP A 81 19.17 -1.32 5.34
N LEU A 82 18.49 -0.34 5.92
CA LEU A 82 18.27 -0.26 7.37
C LEU A 82 17.41 -1.43 7.87
N LEU A 83 16.31 -1.75 7.18
CA LEU A 83 15.45 -2.87 7.55
C LEU A 83 16.18 -4.21 7.44
N ARG A 84 16.95 -4.43 6.37
CA ARG A 84 17.82 -5.62 6.22
C ARG A 84 18.87 -5.70 7.32
N HIS A 85 19.44 -4.58 7.75
CA HIS A 85 20.37 -4.55 8.88
C HIS A 85 19.73 -5.12 10.14
N TYR A 86 18.49 -4.73 10.46
CA TYR A 86 17.76 -5.26 11.61
C TYR A 86 17.34 -6.72 11.45
N VAL A 87 16.89 -7.13 10.26
CA VAL A 87 16.53 -8.53 9.97
C VAL A 87 17.75 -9.45 10.12
N ASN A 88 18.92 -9.02 9.68
CA ASN A 88 20.15 -9.83 9.71
C ASN A 88 20.90 -9.74 11.04
N SER A 89 20.57 -8.77 11.89
CA SER A 89 21.18 -8.62 13.21
C SER A 89 20.75 -9.76 14.12
N LYS A 90 21.69 -10.66 14.45
CA LYS A 90 21.45 -11.79 15.38
C LYS A 90 21.29 -11.35 16.83
N ALA A 91 21.51 -10.08 17.15
CA ALA A 91 21.33 -9.55 18.49
C ALA A 91 19.84 -9.32 18.74
N SER A 92 19.21 -10.25 19.48
CA SER A 92 17.80 -10.17 19.92
C SER A 92 17.42 -8.84 20.56
N ASP A 93 18.40 -8.10 21.09
CA ASP A 93 18.18 -6.89 21.88
C ASP A 93 18.07 -5.61 21.02
N ARG A 94 18.18 -5.72 19.69
CA ARG A 94 18.16 -4.56 18.78
C ARG A 94 16.99 -4.59 17.79
N ILE A 95 15.83 -5.02 18.23
CA ILE A 95 14.60 -4.85 17.44
C ILE A 95 14.26 -3.36 17.43
N PRO A 96 14.17 -2.71 16.25
CA PRO A 96 13.87 -1.29 16.18
C PRO A 96 12.45 -1.03 16.65
N THR A 97 12.18 0.15 17.22
CA THR A 97 10.78 0.58 17.48
C THR A 97 10.33 1.51 16.37
N ILE A 98 9.50 1.01 15.44
CA ILE A 98 8.96 1.82 14.35
C ILE A 98 7.62 2.42 14.79
N ARG A 99 7.65 3.67 15.27
CA ARG A 99 6.45 4.36 15.81
C ARG A 99 5.63 5.07 14.73
N VAL A 100 6.28 5.40 13.63
CA VAL A 100 5.69 6.12 12.51
C VAL A 100 4.84 5.15 11.68
N PRO A 101 3.64 5.54 11.21
CA PRO A 101 2.78 4.66 10.41
C PRO A 101 3.30 4.51 8.98
N LEU A 102 4.44 3.85 8.85
CA LEU A 102 5.22 3.73 7.61
C LEU A 102 4.41 3.11 6.46
N ILE A 103 3.39 2.29 6.78
CA ILE A 103 2.47 1.69 5.79
C ILE A 103 1.77 2.78 4.96
N LEU A 104 1.51 3.95 5.55
CA LEU A 104 0.89 5.08 4.85
C LEU A 104 1.84 5.72 3.83
N SER A 105 3.15 5.55 3.97
CA SER A 105 4.12 5.98 2.95
C SER A 105 3.96 5.18 1.65
N PHE A 106 3.67 3.89 1.76
CA PHE A 106 3.37 3.02 0.60
C PHE A 106 2.06 3.44 -0.05
N SER A 107 1.04 3.68 0.78
CA SER A 107 -0.25 4.22 0.32
C SER A 107 -0.07 5.54 -0.46
N ALA A 108 0.77 6.46 0.05
CA ALA A 108 1.08 7.71 -0.63
C ALA A 108 1.86 7.49 -1.93
N ALA A 109 2.81 6.55 -1.97
CA ALA A 109 3.53 6.20 -3.19
C ALA A 109 2.59 5.66 -4.28
N PHE A 110 1.64 4.79 -3.90
CA PHE A 110 0.59 4.30 -4.80
C PHE A 110 -0.32 5.43 -5.27
N GLN A 111 -0.79 6.29 -4.38
CA GLN A 111 -1.63 7.43 -4.75
C GLN A 111 -0.95 8.37 -5.75
N ASN A 112 0.36 8.59 -5.59
CA ASN A 112 1.15 9.44 -6.47
C ASN A 112 1.60 8.72 -7.76
N PHE A 113 1.10 7.52 -8.05
CA PHE A 113 1.43 6.81 -9.29
C PHE A 113 1.18 7.66 -10.54
N GLN A 114 0.08 8.43 -10.57
CA GLN A 114 -0.22 9.32 -11.69
C GLN A 114 0.83 10.44 -11.88
N GLU A 115 1.56 10.82 -10.82
CA GLU A 115 2.64 11.79 -10.94
C GLU A 115 3.87 11.20 -11.65
N THR A 116 3.93 9.88 -11.82
CA THR A 116 4.96 9.21 -12.61
C THR A 116 4.63 9.18 -14.10
N ASN A 117 3.48 9.73 -14.53
CA ASN A 117 3.16 9.87 -15.94
C ASN A 117 4.27 10.63 -16.69
N GLY A 118 4.79 10.03 -17.76
CA GLY A 118 5.91 10.54 -18.54
C GLY A 118 7.29 10.20 -18.00
N TRP A 119 7.39 9.45 -16.89
CA TRP A 119 8.65 8.87 -16.46
C TRP A 119 9.03 7.71 -17.37
N ASP A 120 10.34 7.45 -17.43
CA ASP A 120 10.84 6.21 -17.99
C ASP A 120 10.25 5.00 -17.22
N THR A 121 9.69 4.05 -17.96
CA THR A 121 8.99 2.88 -17.39
C THR A 121 9.93 2.06 -16.50
N GLN A 122 11.21 1.93 -16.88
CA GLN A 122 12.18 1.18 -16.07
C GLN A 122 12.47 1.88 -14.74
N LYS A 123 12.54 3.22 -14.74
CA LYS A 123 12.65 4.00 -13.50
C LYS A 123 11.45 3.77 -12.57
N VAL A 124 10.22 3.76 -13.11
CA VAL A 124 9.01 3.48 -12.29
C VAL A 124 9.06 2.06 -11.73
N ILE A 125 9.40 1.06 -12.56
CA ILE A 125 9.56 -0.33 -12.11
C ILE A 125 10.61 -0.44 -10.99
N SER A 126 11.76 0.21 -11.14
CA SER A 126 12.84 0.22 -10.12
C SER A 126 12.39 0.80 -8.78
N LEU A 127 11.66 1.91 -8.82
CA LEU A 127 11.05 2.52 -7.63
C LEU A 127 10.10 1.54 -6.94
N TYR A 128 9.18 0.94 -7.69
CA TYR A 128 8.19 0.00 -7.13
C TYR A 128 8.82 -1.27 -6.58
N ARG A 129 9.91 -1.77 -7.18
CA ARG A 129 10.70 -2.88 -6.60
C ARG A 129 11.31 -2.49 -5.26
N SER A 130 11.86 -1.28 -5.15
CA SER A 130 12.44 -0.81 -3.89
C SER A 130 11.37 -0.64 -2.79
N ILE A 131 10.19 -0.17 -3.18
CA ILE A 131 9.01 -0.08 -2.30
C ILE A 131 8.57 -1.50 -1.86
N GLN A 132 8.47 -2.44 -2.79
CA GLN A 132 8.10 -3.82 -2.51
C GLN A 132 9.10 -4.51 -1.55
N ASP A 133 10.40 -4.33 -1.78
CA ASP A 133 11.44 -4.85 -0.89
C ASP A 133 11.23 -4.36 0.55
N CYS A 134 10.90 -3.08 0.73
CA CYS A 134 10.61 -2.51 2.04
C CYS A 134 9.33 -3.11 2.66
N LEU A 135 8.25 -3.28 1.88
CA LEU A 135 7.02 -3.93 2.35
C LEU A 135 7.30 -5.36 2.82
N GLN A 136 8.06 -6.11 2.02
CA GLN A 136 8.40 -7.49 2.35
C GLN A 136 9.21 -7.56 3.64
N LEU A 137 10.22 -6.70 3.81
CA LEU A 137 11.02 -6.67 5.04
C LEU A 137 10.19 -6.30 6.27
N LEU A 138 9.32 -5.27 6.17
CA LEU A 138 8.46 -4.85 7.28
C LEU A 138 7.46 -5.92 7.72
N THR A 139 7.03 -6.77 6.79
CA THR A 139 6.06 -7.84 7.04
C THR A 139 6.70 -9.17 7.43
N GLN A 140 8.04 -9.26 7.43
CA GLN A 140 8.73 -10.46 7.89
C GLN A 140 8.52 -10.69 9.39
N PRO A 141 8.49 -11.95 9.85
CA PRO A 141 8.32 -12.29 11.27
C PRO A 141 9.33 -11.59 12.19
N ALA A 142 10.56 -11.34 11.72
CA ALA A 142 11.59 -10.66 12.48
C ALA A 142 11.22 -9.20 12.86
N LEU A 143 10.46 -8.51 12.01
CA LEU A 143 10.03 -7.12 12.21
C LEU A 143 8.54 -6.99 12.54
N ALA A 144 7.73 -8.04 12.39
CA ALA A 144 6.30 -8.02 12.70
C ALA A 144 5.98 -7.69 14.18
N PHE A 145 6.93 -7.90 15.10
CA PHE A 145 6.81 -7.46 16.50
C PHE A 145 7.12 -5.96 16.67
N ALA A 146 8.07 -5.44 15.89
CA ALA A 146 8.48 -4.04 15.90
C ALA A 146 7.45 -3.10 15.27
N TYR A 147 6.72 -3.61 14.28
CA TYR A 147 5.86 -2.83 13.42
C TYR A 147 4.52 -3.51 13.23
N ARG A 148 3.47 -2.90 13.78
CA ARG A 148 2.09 -3.39 13.72
C ARG A 148 1.19 -2.28 13.19
N PRO A 149 0.98 -2.19 11.87
CA PRO A 149 0.10 -1.19 11.31
C PRO A 149 -1.34 -1.40 11.82
N ALA A 150 -2.06 -0.30 12.02
CA ALA A 150 -3.48 -0.39 12.34
C ALA A 150 -4.26 -0.91 11.11
N MET A 151 -5.35 -1.65 11.35
CA MET A 151 -6.19 -2.21 10.29
C MET A 151 -6.65 -1.14 9.28
N ASP A 152 -7.06 0.05 9.77
CA ASP A 152 -7.48 1.16 8.89
C ASP A 152 -6.35 1.67 7.98
N GLN A 153 -5.09 1.58 8.44
CA GLN A 153 -3.92 1.98 7.65
C GLN A 153 -3.60 0.94 6.57
N LEU A 154 -3.72 -0.35 6.90
CA LEU A 154 -3.61 -1.44 5.93
C LEU A 154 -4.69 -1.33 4.85
N PHE A 155 -5.95 -1.09 5.24
CA PHE A 155 -7.03 -0.86 4.28
C PHE A 155 -6.77 0.33 3.37
N THR A 156 -6.34 1.47 3.93
CA THR A 156 -6.03 2.66 3.12
C THR A 156 -4.92 2.38 2.09
N THR A 157 -3.95 1.54 2.46
CA THR A 157 -2.85 1.12 1.57
C THR A 157 -3.35 0.15 0.49
N PHE A 158 -4.16 -0.82 0.89
CA PHE A 158 -4.83 -1.76 -0.03
C PHE A 158 -5.72 -1.05 -1.03
N GLU A 159 -6.57 -0.12 -0.59
CA GLU A 159 -7.46 0.64 -1.47
C GLU A 159 -6.67 1.40 -2.54
N ASN A 160 -5.62 2.13 -2.14
CA ASN A 160 -4.81 2.89 -3.08
C ASN A 160 -4.05 1.97 -4.05
N LEU A 161 -3.54 0.83 -3.58
CA LEU A 161 -2.91 -0.16 -4.45
C LEU A 161 -3.89 -0.73 -5.49
N ILE A 162 -5.09 -1.14 -5.05
CA ILE A 162 -6.11 -1.69 -5.94
C ILE A 162 -6.56 -0.68 -6.98
N LEU A 163 -6.70 0.60 -6.61
CA LEU A 163 -7.03 1.67 -7.57
C LEU A 163 -5.95 1.84 -8.65
N VAL A 164 -4.67 1.75 -8.28
CA VAL A 164 -3.55 1.81 -9.24
C VAL A 164 -3.56 0.60 -10.15
N ILE A 165 -3.75 -0.60 -9.60
CA ILE A 165 -3.83 -1.85 -10.37
C ILE A 165 -4.99 -1.78 -11.36
N ASP A 166 -6.18 -1.43 -10.90
CA ASP A 166 -7.38 -1.28 -11.72
C ASP A 166 -7.15 -0.28 -12.87
N GLY A 167 -6.60 0.89 -12.56
CA GLY A 167 -6.24 1.88 -13.57
C GLY A 167 -5.24 1.35 -14.62
N GLN A 168 -4.24 0.59 -14.19
CA GLN A 168 -3.24 0.03 -15.09
C GLN A 168 -3.81 -1.10 -15.96
N MET A 169 -4.72 -1.92 -15.41
CA MET A 169 -5.41 -2.95 -16.17
C MET A 169 -6.31 -2.36 -17.26
N LEU A 170 -6.95 -1.21 -17.00
CA LEU A 170 -7.72 -0.50 -18.02
C LEU A 170 -6.85 0.04 -19.18
N ILE A 171 -5.55 0.26 -18.95
CA ILE A 171 -4.61 0.72 -19.97
C ILE A 171 -4.02 -0.47 -20.73
N ASP A 172 -3.49 -1.46 -20.01
CA ASP A 172 -2.84 -2.63 -20.59
C ASP A 172 -2.92 -3.84 -19.63
N CYS A 173 -3.83 -4.77 -19.94
CA CYS A 173 -4.01 -6.04 -19.23
C CYS A 173 -2.97 -7.12 -19.59
N SER A 174 -1.99 -6.84 -20.46
CA SER A 174 -1.07 -7.88 -20.91
C SER A 174 -0.16 -8.38 -19.77
N GLU A 175 0.13 -9.68 -19.76
CA GLU A 175 1.11 -10.27 -18.84
C GLU A 175 2.53 -9.72 -19.08
N SER A 176 2.78 -9.16 -20.27
CA SER A 176 4.00 -8.44 -20.59
C SER A 176 4.15 -7.10 -19.86
N ASN A 177 3.09 -6.60 -19.22
CA ASN A 177 3.12 -5.37 -18.45
C ASN A 177 3.87 -5.58 -17.13
N GLN A 178 5.20 -5.46 -17.18
CA GLN A 178 6.09 -5.66 -16.03
C GLN A 178 5.69 -4.82 -14.82
N LEU A 179 5.17 -3.60 -15.04
CA LEU A 179 4.71 -2.74 -13.96
C LEU A 179 3.49 -3.32 -13.23
N LEU A 180 2.52 -3.85 -13.98
CA LEU A 180 1.38 -4.54 -13.42
C LEU A 180 1.81 -5.77 -12.60
N VAL A 181 2.80 -6.52 -13.07
CA VAL A 181 3.40 -7.64 -12.32
C VAL A 181 3.98 -7.19 -10.98
N GLU A 182 4.77 -6.09 -10.94
CA GLU A 182 5.32 -5.57 -9.67
C GLU A 182 4.22 -5.07 -8.71
N LEU A 183 3.15 -4.46 -9.23
CA LEU A 183 1.99 -4.06 -8.43
C LEU A 183 1.26 -5.28 -7.85
N MET A 184 1.09 -6.36 -8.61
CA MET A 184 0.50 -7.61 -8.13
C MET A 184 1.35 -8.24 -7.02
N ARG A 185 2.68 -8.22 -7.15
CA ARG A 185 3.56 -8.69 -6.07
C ARG A 185 3.40 -7.88 -4.79
N SER A 186 3.19 -6.57 -4.89
CA SER A 186 2.86 -5.72 -3.73
C SER A 186 1.51 -6.13 -3.12
N ALA A 187 0.52 -6.47 -3.95
CA ALA A 187 -0.79 -6.95 -3.49
C ALA A 187 -0.68 -8.28 -2.73
N ASN A 188 0.19 -9.19 -3.20
CA ASN A 188 0.48 -10.47 -2.56
C ASN A 188 1.18 -10.33 -1.20
N ILE A 189 1.69 -9.14 -0.86
CA ILE A 189 2.19 -8.83 0.49
C ILE A 189 1.07 -8.21 1.32
N ILE A 190 0.35 -7.22 0.79
CA ILE A 190 -0.63 -6.44 1.54
C ILE A 190 -1.89 -7.23 1.87
N ILE A 191 -2.44 -7.99 0.92
CA ILE A 191 -3.73 -8.68 1.09
C ILE A 191 -3.66 -9.73 2.22
N PRO A 192 -2.66 -10.63 2.28
CA PRO A 192 -2.59 -11.61 3.37
C PRO A 192 -2.41 -10.95 4.76
N ASN A 193 -1.66 -9.84 4.83
CA ASN A 193 -1.53 -9.08 6.08
C ASN A 193 -2.88 -8.48 6.50
N LEU A 194 -3.62 -7.88 5.56
CA LEU A 194 -4.95 -7.35 5.81
C LEU A 194 -5.92 -8.46 6.26
N GLU A 195 -5.91 -9.60 5.59
CA GLU A 195 -6.73 -10.77 5.92
C GLU A 195 -6.47 -11.24 7.36
N SER A 196 -5.20 -11.38 7.76
CA SER A 196 -4.85 -11.77 9.14
C SER A 196 -5.40 -10.78 10.18
N HIS A 197 -5.44 -9.49 9.87
CA HIS A 197 -6.06 -8.47 10.74
C HIS A 197 -7.60 -8.56 10.73
N MET A 198 -8.21 -8.93 9.60
CA MET A 198 -9.66 -9.12 9.50
C MET A 198 -10.14 -10.31 10.33
N LEU A 199 -9.40 -11.43 10.29
CA LEU A 199 -9.71 -12.63 11.06
C LEU A 199 -9.61 -12.42 12.58
N THR A 200 -8.77 -11.48 13.02
CA THR A 200 -8.60 -11.14 14.43
C THR A 200 -9.46 -9.96 14.88
N SER A 201 -10.16 -9.30 13.95
CA SER A 201 -11.01 -8.15 14.25
C SER A 201 -12.31 -8.58 14.93
N ALA A 202 -12.62 -7.96 16.07
CA ALA A 202 -13.91 -8.14 16.74
C ALA A 202 -15.07 -7.44 16.00
N ASN A 203 -14.79 -6.54 15.05
CA ASN A 203 -15.80 -5.71 14.38
C ASN A 203 -15.93 -6.08 12.90
N GLN A 204 -16.57 -7.23 12.63
CA GLN A 204 -16.82 -7.73 11.27
C GLN A 204 -17.68 -6.78 10.43
N ARG A 205 -18.61 -6.04 11.07
CA ARG A 205 -19.41 -5.01 10.40
C ARG A 205 -18.56 -3.89 9.79
N LYS A 206 -17.53 -3.42 10.50
CA LYS A 206 -16.59 -2.41 10.00
C LYS A 206 -15.79 -2.98 8.83
N THR A 207 -15.24 -4.19 8.98
CA THR A 207 -14.53 -4.91 7.92
C THR A 207 -15.35 -4.97 6.62
N PHE A 208 -16.60 -5.43 6.73
CA PHE A 208 -17.52 -5.51 5.60
C PHE A 208 -17.75 -4.14 4.96
N SER A 209 -18.09 -3.13 5.77
CA SER A 209 -18.44 -1.79 5.29
C SER A 209 -17.29 -1.12 4.54
N THR A 210 -16.05 -1.41 4.93
CA THR A 210 -14.83 -0.95 4.26
C THR A 210 -14.62 -1.65 2.93
N LEU A 211 -14.79 -2.98 2.86
CA LEU A 211 -14.65 -3.74 1.61
C LEU A 211 -15.72 -3.39 0.57
N THR A 212 -16.96 -3.18 1.01
CA THR A 212 -18.05 -2.68 0.17
C THR A 212 -18.02 -1.15 0.05
N GLY A 213 -16.84 -0.54 0.21
CA GLY A 213 -16.60 0.89 0.16
C GLY A 213 -16.50 1.45 -1.26
N LYS A 214 -15.94 2.65 -1.35
CA LYS A 214 -15.64 3.36 -2.61
C LYS A 214 -14.80 2.53 -3.59
N SER A 215 -13.98 1.61 -3.08
CA SER A 215 -13.06 0.80 -3.89
C SER A 215 -13.65 -0.55 -4.31
N PHE A 216 -14.89 -0.87 -3.90
CA PHE A 216 -15.50 -2.19 -4.17
C PHE A 216 -15.47 -2.55 -5.66
N LEU A 217 -15.90 -1.62 -6.52
CA LEU A 217 -15.92 -1.83 -7.96
C LEU A 217 -14.51 -2.11 -8.53
N SER A 218 -13.49 -1.39 -8.06
CA SER A 218 -12.11 -1.63 -8.46
C SER A 218 -11.61 -2.99 -7.99
N ILE A 219 -11.94 -3.43 -6.76
CA ILE A 219 -11.59 -4.77 -6.27
C ILE A 219 -12.20 -5.85 -7.18
N ILE A 220 -13.47 -5.69 -7.57
CA ILE A 220 -14.16 -6.64 -8.45
C ILE A 220 -13.52 -6.67 -9.85
N ARG A 221 -13.21 -5.52 -10.45
CA ARG A 221 -12.53 -5.46 -11.76
C ARG A 221 -11.16 -6.12 -11.72
N VAL A 222 -10.36 -5.80 -10.69
CA VAL A 222 -9.06 -6.43 -10.49
C VAL A 222 -9.22 -7.94 -10.34
N TYR A 223 -10.15 -8.42 -9.51
CA TYR A 223 -10.43 -9.84 -9.34
C TYR A 223 -10.74 -10.56 -10.67
N PHE A 224 -11.60 -9.98 -11.51
CA PHE A 224 -11.92 -10.57 -12.81
C PHE A 224 -10.75 -10.52 -13.78
N GLY A 225 -9.99 -9.44 -13.80
CA GLY A 225 -8.86 -9.33 -14.70
C GLY A 225 -7.70 -10.24 -14.30
N VAL A 226 -7.42 -10.44 -12.99
CA VAL A 226 -6.42 -11.41 -12.54
C VAL A 226 -6.81 -12.86 -12.85
N SER A 227 -8.11 -13.13 -12.95
CA SER A 227 -8.62 -14.46 -13.30
C SER A 227 -8.34 -14.89 -14.75
N LYS A 228 -7.85 -13.98 -15.59
CA LYS A 228 -7.52 -14.25 -16.99
C LYS A 228 -6.04 -14.61 -17.21
N SER A 229 -5.19 -14.40 -16.21
CA SER A 229 -3.74 -14.57 -16.31
C SER A 229 -3.29 -15.89 -15.69
N ASN A 230 -2.21 -16.47 -16.26
CA ASN A 230 -1.51 -17.62 -15.71
C ASN A 230 -0.18 -17.25 -15.03
N ASP A 231 0.21 -15.97 -15.02
CA ASP A 231 1.41 -15.53 -14.32
C ASP A 231 1.29 -15.79 -12.80
N PRO A 232 2.34 -16.32 -12.13
CA PRO A 232 2.27 -16.66 -10.72
C PRO A 232 1.80 -15.52 -9.82
N ALA A 233 2.20 -14.27 -10.10
CA ALA A 233 1.82 -13.13 -9.28
C ALA A 233 0.30 -12.86 -9.35
N PHE A 234 -0.32 -13.07 -10.52
CA PHE A 234 -1.76 -12.90 -10.72
C PHE A 234 -2.55 -14.05 -10.10
N VAL A 235 -2.06 -15.29 -10.22
CA VAL A 235 -2.66 -16.47 -9.59
C VAL A 235 -2.67 -16.33 -8.06
N ASP A 236 -1.55 -15.91 -7.47
CA ASP A 236 -1.44 -15.66 -6.04
C ASP A 236 -2.33 -14.50 -5.58
N ALA A 237 -2.43 -13.44 -6.39
CA ALA A 237 -3.29 -12.29 -6.10
C ALA A 237 -4.77 -12.69 -6.12
N LYS A 238 -5.17 -13.51 -7.11
CA LYS A 238 -6.53 -14.07 -7.19
C LYS A 238 -6.85 -14.87 -5.94
N LYS A 239 -5.97 -15.79 -5.54
CA LYS A 239 -6.16 -16.60 -4.33
C LYS A 239 -6.31 -15.73 -3.09
N SER A 240 -5.48 -14.70 -2.96
CA SER A 240 -5.54 -13.75 -1.84
C SER A 240 -6.85 -12.95 -1.83
N LEU A 241 -7.34 -12.54 -3.01
CA LEU A 241 -8.63 -11.86 -3.15
C LEU A 241 -9.82 -12.80 -2.85
N ASP A 242 -9.75 -14.07 -3.27
CA ASP A 242 -10.74 -15.09 -2.93
C ASP A 242 -10.86 -15.23 -1.40
N GLN A 243 -9.73 -15.32 -0.70
CA GLN A 243 -9.67 -15.36 0.76
C GLN A 243 -10.19 -14.07 1.41
N LEU A 244 -9.83 -12.91 0.87
CA LEU A 244 -10.33 -11.62 1.33
C LEU A 244 -11.85 -11.53 1.24
N PHE A 245 -12.45 -11.97 0.13
CA PHE A 245 -13.90 -12.01 -0.02
C PHE A 245 -14.54 -13.02 0.91
N GLN A 246 -13.96 -14.21 1.04
CA GLN A 246 -14.46 -15.25 1.94
C GLN A 246 -14.53 -14.73 3.38
N ASN A 247 -13.44 -14.13 3.87
CA ASN A 247 -13.32 -13.71 5.26
C ASN A 247 -13.97 -12.35 5.54
N GLY A 248 -14.15 -11.51 4.52
CA GLY A 248 -14.70 -10.16 4.67
C GLY A 248 -16.17 -10.03 4.29
N LEU A 249 -16.55 -10.51 3.10
CA LEU A 249 -17.92 -10.39 2.59
C LEU A 249 -18.76 -11.61 2.97
N PHE A 250 -18.15 -12.79 2.97
CA PHE A 250 -18.84 -14.06 3.19
C PHE A 250 -18.55 -14.66 4.57
N HIS A 251 -18.22 -13.81 5.54
CA HIS A 251 -18.09 -14.23 6.94
C HIS A 251 -19.43 -14.77 7.45
N ALA A 252 -19.39 -15.78 8.33
CA ALA A 252 -20.59 -16.45 8.85
C ALA A 252 -21.60 -15.45 9.45
N ASP A 253 -21.13 -14.50 10.26
CA ASP A 253 -21.97 -13.48 10.87
C ASP A 253 -22.67 -12.58 9.84
N THR A 254 -21.98 -12.27 8.74
CA THR A 254 -22.50 -11.40 7.68
C THR A 254 -23.50 -12.14 6.80
N ILE A 255 -23.20 -13.39 6.43
CA ILE A 255 -24.06 -14.21 5.55
C ILE A 255 -25.46 -14.41 6.14
N LEU A 256 -25.57 -14.56 7.46
CA LEU A 256 -26.85 -14.76 8.13
C LEU A 256 -27.83 -13.58 7.93
N GLU A 257 -27.33 -12.38 7.61
CA GLU A 257 -28.16 -11.20 7.33
C GLU A 257 -28.64 -11.13 5.87
N TYR A 258 -28.03 -11.88 4.95
CA TYR A 258 -28.31 -11.79 3.51
C TYR A 258 -29.77 -12.12 3.17
N PRO A 259 -30.39 -13.19 3.71
CA PRO A 259 -31.78 -13.52 3.40
C PRO A 259 -32.76 -12.41 3.77
N THR A 260 -32.57 -11.77 4.93
CA THR A 260 -33.43 -10.67 5.40
C THR A 260 -33.33 -9.45 4.48
N VAL A 261 -32.13 -9.11 4.03
CA VAL A 261 -31.92 -8.02 3.08
C VAL A 261 -32.55 -8.35 1.73
N LEU A 262 -32.36 -9.57 1.22
CA LEU A 262 -32.95 -10.01 -0.05
C LEU A 262 -34.48 -9.99 -0.01
N GLN A 263 -35.10 -10.46 1.08
CA GLN A 263 -36.55 -10.38 1.27
C GLN A 263 -37.02 -8.93 1.23
N THR A 264 -36.32 -8.03 1.92
CA THR A 264 -36.65 -6.59 1.93
C THR A 264 -36.57 -5.97 0.53
N ILE A 265 -35.55 -6.32 -0.26
CA ILE A 265 -35.40 -5.83 -1.64
C ILE A 265 -36.52 -6.36 -2.55
N LEU A 266 -36.93 -7.62 -2.38
CA LEU A 266 -37.97 -8.26 -3.20
C LEU A 266 -39.40 -7.80 -2.86
N SER A 267 -39.66 -7.48 -1.59
CA SER A 267 -41.01 -7.16 -1.11
C SER A 267 -41.56 -5.81 -1.60
N SER A 268 -40.80 -4.98 -2.32
CA SER A 268 -41.23 -3.68 -2.92
C SER A 268 -41.83 -2.65 -1.95
N ASP A 269 -41.94 -2.98 -0.66
CA ASP A 269 -42.44 -2.09 0.38
C ASP A 269 -41.40 -1.02 0.68
N ASN A 270 -41.58 0.14 0.02
CA ASN A 270 -40.85 1.39 0.27
C ASN A 270 -41.11 1.99 1.67
N SER A 271 -41.74 1.24 2.59
CA SER A 271 -41.91 1.66 3.99
C SER A 271 -40.57 1.51 4.74
N ALA A 272 -39.73 2.52 4.55
CA ALA A 272 -38.42 2.68 5.14
C ALA A 272 -38.38 2.32 6.64
N SER A 273 -37.94 1.11 6.95
CA SER A 273 -37.50 0.79 8.30
C SER A 273 -36.13 1.44 8.52
N LYS A 274 -36.02 2.19 9.62
CA LYS A 274 -34.83 2.96 10.02
C LYS A 274 -33.58 2.10 10.32
N ASN A 275 -33.65 0.79 10.07
CA ASN A 275 -32.58 -0.18 10.31
C ASN A 275 -32.19 -0.84 8.98
N GLN A 276 -31.66 -0.07 8.03
CA GLN A 276 -30.98 -0.68 6.88
C GLN A 276 -29.77 -1.48 7.39
N SER A 277 -29.79 -2.80 7.20
CA SER A 277 -28.62 -3.64 7.47
C SER A 277 -27.43 -3.10 6.67
N TYR A 278 -26.24 -3.08 7.28
CA TYR A 278 -25.01 -2.63 6.63
C TYR A 278 -24.66 -3.48 5.40
N VAL A 279 -25.20 -4.70 5.34
CA VAL A 279 -25.08 -5.61 4.22
C VAL A 279 -25.78 -5.11 2.95
N LYS A 280 -26.84 -4.30 3.08
CA LYS A 280 -27.56 -3.72 1.93
C LYS A 280 -26.64 -3.00 0.96
N LYS A 281 -25.55 -2.40 1.47
CA LYS A 281 -24.54 -1.71 0.67
C LYS A 281 -23.93 -2.61 -0.41
N LEU A 282 -23.64 -3.88 -0.11
CA LEU A 282 -23.12 -4.81 -1.11
C LEU A 282 -24.08 -4.99 -2.29
N PHE A 283 -25.37 -5.17 -1.99
CA PHE A 283 -26.38 -5.35 -3.02
C PHE A 283 -26.60 -4.09 -3.86
N ASP A 284 -26.56 -2.91 -3.21
CA ASP A 284 -26.63 -1.63 -3.91
C ASP A 284 -25.45 -1.45 -4.89
N GLU A 285 -24.23 -1.77 -4.45
CA GLU A 285 -23.01 -1.72 -5.27
C GLU A 285 -23.04 -2.76 -6.41
N LEU A 286 -23.45 -3.99 -6.15
CA LEU A 286 -23.62 -5.02 -7.18
C LEU A 286 -24.68 -4.61 -8.23
N ALA A 287 -25.80 -4.05 -7.79
CA ALA A 287 -26.83 -3.53 -8.69
C ALA A 287 -26.31 -2.35 -9.53
N GLN A 288 -25.44 -1.51 -8.97
CA GLN A 288 -24.75 -0.46 -9.73
C GLN A 288 -23.81 -1.06 -10.78
N CYS A 289 -23.01 -2.08 -10.44
CA CYS A 289 -22.12 -2.77 -11.37
C CYS A 289 -22.90 -3.33 -12.58
N ILE A 290 -24.02 -4.03 -12.31
CA ILE A 290 -24.88 -4.62 -13.35
C ILE A 290 -25.54 -3.54 -14.22
N ARG A 291 -25.89 -2.38 -13.66
CA ARG A 291 -26.46 -1.27 -14.44
C ARG A 291 -25.42 -0.64 -15.35
N GLN A 292 -24.20 -0.44 -14.85
CA GLN A 292 -23.08 0.09 -15.64
C GLN A 292 -22.70 -0.85 -16.79
N SER A 293 -22.77 -2.17 -16.59
CA SER A 293 -22.48 -3.14 -17.67
C SER A 293 -23.57 -3.20 -18.75
N LYS A 294 -24.79 -2.74 -18.45
CA LYS A 294 -25.93 -2.75 -19.38
C LYS A 294 -26.12 -1.43 -20.13
N GLN A 295 -25.49 -0.35 -19.68
CA GLN A 295 -25.44 0.87 -20.47
C GLN A 295 -24.55 0.60 -21.69
N PRO A 296 -25.07 0.72 -22.93
CA PRO A 296 -24.21 0.68 -24.10
C PRO A 296 -23.33 1.93 -24.03
N GLN A 297 -22.11 1.78 -23.51
CA GLN A 297 -21.06 2.75 -23.79
C GLN A 297 -20.75 2.63 -25.28
N ASP A 298 -20.64 3.79 -25.92
CA ASP A 298 -20.46 3.97 -27.35
C ASP A 298 -19.55 2.92 -28.00
N VAL A 299 -20.09 2.25 -29.02
CA VAL A 299 -19.47 1.21 -29.86
C VAL A 299 -18.36 1.79 -30.77
N GLU A 300 -17.67 2.84 -30.32
CA GLU A 300 -16.53 3.44 -31.02
C GLU A 300 -15.31 3.53 -30.10
N ALA A 301 -14.83 2.37 -29.62
CA ALA A 301 -13.40 2.05 -29.56
C ALA A 301 -13.16 0.70 -28.87
N GLY A 302 -12.67 -0.27 -29.64
CA GLY A 302 -11.82 -1.33 -29.11
C GLY A 302 -12.55 -2.52 -28.45
N THR A 303 -12.89 -3.50 -29.28
CA THR A 303 -13.02 -4.91 -28.88
C THR A 303 -11.88 -5.34 -27.96
N TYR A 304 -12.22 -5.67 -26.70
CA TYR A 304 -11.37 -6.47 -25.82
C TYR A 304 -11.76 -7.95 -25.97
N THR A 305 -11.02 -8.67 -26.81
CA THR A 305 -10.76 -10.10 -26.68
C THR A 305 -9.37 -10.28 -26.13
#